data_AF-I3RL25-F1
#
_entry.id   AF-I3RL25-F1
#
_cell.length_a   1.000
_cell.length_b   1.000
_cell.length_c   1.000
_cell.angle_alpha   90.00
_cell.angle_beta   90.00
_cell.angle_gamma   90.00
#
_symmetry.space_group_name_H-M   'P 1'
#
loop_
_entity.id
_entity.type
_entity.pdbx_description
1 polymer ?
#
loop_
_entity_poly.entity_id
_entity_poly.type
_entity_poly.pdbx_seq_one_letter_code
_entity_poly.pdbx_strand_id
1 'polypeptide(L)'
;MAKLLNLAIKFQDMLSSIEISADEMAQLVKSKAPVLILDIRAKERYMEGHIKGAANAVCTSMQQKQIIMSKLPPSMKIILVDDDATAAKENATMMARFGFDAHYLKDGIKSWKGELVKSNQDTMINGDTLWDSLKKNEDVFLLDVREPEEYADFKIPGSINVPLSRLFSQDIQLQLPKDKKIVTICSHGNRSMVATFALAQKGIEATSLVGGMAMWNQVLNATPLKEGDITIIQVEKIGKGCLSHIVGSNGEAVVIDPTYPAQKYIEFAKNEGLKITKVMDTHQHADHVSAAKDLAQITGANLYFSKLEEYKIDSEKISDGDTITFGAKQLKVIHTPGHTAGSMSFSIDDKYVFSGDTLFVEGIGRPDLRDQAEEFAASLYETLHNKLLKFSDEVKIFPTHHGEGIKPTQNNIYYTTVKMAKSLPLLDLAKPDL
;
A
#
# COMPACT_ATOMS: atom_id res chain seq x y z
N MET A 1 -18.66 -7.21 -52.97
CA MET A 1 -17.86 -5.98 -53.14
C MET A 1 -18.54 -4.74 -52.57
N ALA A 2 -19.79 -4.41 -52.93
CA ALA A 2 -20.45 -3.16 -52.46
C ALA A 2 -20.56 -3.01 -50.92
N LYS A 3 -20.87 -4.07 -50.17
CA LYS A 3 -20.88 -4.03 -48.68
C LYS A 3 -19.50 -3.77 -48.06
N LEU A 4 -18.43 -4.34 -48.64
CA LEU A 4 -17.05 -4.14 -48.19
C LEU A 4 -16.56 -2.73 -48.51
N LEU A 5 -16.92 -2.21 -49.69
CA LEU A 5 -16.62 -0.83 -50.09
C LEU A 5 -17.33 0.19 -49.18
N ASN A 6 -18.59 -0.07 -48.83
CA ASN A 6 -19.38 0.81 -47.94
C ASN A 6 -18.90 0.75 -46.48
N LEU A 7 -18.37 -0.40 -46.03
CA LEU A 7 -17.67 -0.50 -44.75
C LEU A 7 -16.34 0.27 -44.77
N ALA A 8 -15.58 0.17 -45.86
CA ALA A 8 -14.32 0.87 -46.02
C ALA A 8 -14.51 2.40 -46.06
N ILE A 9 -15.54 2.89 -46.74
CA ILE A 9 -15.88 4.33 -46.78
C ILE A 9 -16.30 4.83 -45.40
N LYS A 10 -17.21 4.14 -44.70
CA LYS A 10 -17.59 4.50 -43.32
C LYS A 10 -16.41 4.45 -42.35
N PHE A 11 -15.48 3.51 -42.55
CA PHE A 11 -14.26 3.40 -41.76
C PHE A 11 -13.29 4.56 -42.06
N GLN A 12 -13.18 4.97 -43.33
CA GLN A 12 -12.33 6.08 -43.75
C GLN A 12 -12.90 7.44 -43.31
N ASP A 13 -14.21 7.62 -43.35
CA ASP A 13 -14.90 8.80 -42.81
C ASP A 13 -14.74 8.89 -41.28
N MET A 14 -14.89 7.76 -40.57
CA MET A 14 -14.60 7.67 -39.13
C MET A 14 -13.14 8.03 -38.83
N LEU A 15 -12.18 7.52 -39.60
CA LEU A 15 -10.75 7.82 -39.43
C LEU A 15 -10.41 9.30 -39.68
N SER A 16 -11.14 9.97 -40.59
CA SER A 16 -10.99 11.41 -40.82
C SER A 16 -11.59 12.28 -39.70
N SER A 17 -12.57 11.74 -38.94
CA SER A 17 -13.27 12.45 -37.87
C SER A 17 -12.55 12.46 -36.51
N ILE A 18 -11.49 11.65 -36.36
CA ILE A 18 -10.70 11.52 -35.11
C ILE A 18 -9.27 12.06 -35.25
N GLU A 19 -8.95 12.67 -36.40
CA GLU A 19 -7.65 13.31 -36.67
C GLU A 19 -7.67 14.76 -36.18
N ILE A 20 -6.62 15.18 -35.47
CA ILE A 20 -6.45 16.58 -35.02
C ILE A 20 -5.15 17.13 -35.61
N SER A 21 -5.24 18.30 -36.24
CA SER A 21 -4.08 19.03 -36.75
C SER A 21 -3.28 19.71 -35.62
N ALA A 22 -2.01 20.05 -35.88
CA ALA A 22 -1.19 20.79 -34.92
C ALA A 22 -1.80 22.16 -34.54
N ASP A 23 -2.48 22.82 -35.47
CA ASP A 23 -3.12 24.12 -35.24
C ASP A 23 -4.36 23.99 -34.34
N GLU A 24 -5.20 22.97 -34.57
CA GLU A 24 -6.33 22.65 -33.69
C GLU A 24 -5.85 22.24 -32.29
N MET A 25 -4.80 21.42 -32.21
CA MET A 25 -4.20 21.06 -30.93
C MET A 25 -3.68 22.31 -30.19
N ALA A 26 -3.04 23.24 -30.89
CA ALA A 26 -2.56 24.48 -30.30
C ALA A 26 -3.71 25.37 -29.80
N GLN A 27 -4.84 25.40 -30.50
CA GLN A 27 -6.05 26.08 -30.02
C GLN A 27 -6.61 25.41 -28.78
N LEU A 28 -6.68 24.07 -28.75
CA LEU A 28 -7.16 23.31 -27.60
C LEU A 28 -6.31 23.56 -26.36
N VAL A 29 -4.97 23.47 -26.49
CA VAL A 29 -4.01 23.75 -25.41
C VAL A 29 -4.16 25.19 -24.88
N LYS A 30 -4.40 26.17 -25.76
CA LYS A 30 -4.62 27.58 -25.38
C LYS A 30 -5.98 27.83 -24.73
N SER A 31 -7.03 27.15 -25.21
CA SER A 31 -8.41 27.36 -24.77
C SER A 31 -8.68 26.92 -23.34
N LYS A 32 -7.79 26.11 -22.74
CA LYS A 32 -7.99 25.45 -21.44
C LYS A 32 -9.30 24.65 -21.36
N ALA A 33 -9.88 24.27 -22.50
CA ALA A 33 -10.97 23.31 -22.56
C ALA A 33 -10.52 21.99 -21.90
N PRO A 34 -11.41 21.25 -21.22
CA PRO A 34 -11.06 19.99 -20.58
C PRO A 34 -10.69 18.95 -21.65
N VAL A 35 -9.40 18.84 -21.96
CA VAL A 35 -8.85 17.95 -23.01
C VAL A 35 -7.68 17.13 -22.48
N LEU A 36 -7.83 15.82 -22.52
CA LEU A 36 -6.80 14.91 -22.06
C LEU A 36 -5.77 14.65 -23.16
N ILE A 37 -4.54 15.14 -22.98
CA ILE A 37 -3.43 14.87 -23.90
C ILE A 37 -2.58 13.73 -23.33
N LEU A 38 -2.53 12.60 -24.03
CA LEU A 38 -1.81 11.40 -23.63
C LEU A 38 -0.61 11.18 -24.57
N ASP A 39 0.59 11.33 -24.03
CA ASP A 39 1.83 10.99 -24.72
C ASP A 39 2.12 9.50 -24.50
N ILE A 40 1.96 8.69 -25.54
CA ILE A 40 2.12 7.23 -25.47
C ILE A 40 3.53 6.77 -25.83
N ARG A 41 4.47 7.69 -26.05
CA ARG A 41 5.88 7.38 -26.35
C ARG A 41 6.58 6.83 -25.10
N ALA A 42 7.74 6.21 -25.34
CA ALA A 42 8.63 5.77 -24.28
C ALA A 42 8.96 6.93 -23.32
N LYS A 43 9.06 6.59 -22.03
CA LYS A 43 9.23 7.54 -20.93
C LYS A 43 10.40 8.49 -21.15
N GLU A 44 11.53 7.98 -21.62
CA GLU A 44 12.76 8.72 -21.86
C GLU A 44 12.51 9.86 -22.87
N ARG A 45 11.77 9.56 -23.94
CA ARG A 45 11.41 10.56 -24.98
C ARG A 45 10.44 11.61 -24.45
N TYR A 46 9.48 11.22 -23.61
CA TYR A 46 8.57 12.16 -22.94
C TYR A 46 9.34 13.13 -22.03
N MET A 47 10.27 12.61 -21.23
CA MET A 47 11.09 13.43 -20.33
C MET A 47 11.99 14.41 -21.08
N GLU A 48 12.56 14.00 -22.22
CA GLU A 48 13.41 14.84 -23.09
C GLU A 48 12.64 16.00 -23.75
N GLY A 49 11.34 15.83 -24.01
CA GLY A 49 10.48 16.88 -24.54
C GLY A 49 9.08 16.39 -24.90
N HIS A 50 8.05 17.01 -24.33
CA HIS A 50 6.64 16.70 -24.61
C HIS A 50 5.78 17.98 -24.68
N ILE A 51 4.56 17.85 -25.19
CA ILE A 51 3.62 18.98 -25.32
C ILE A 51 3.16 19.40 -23.92
N LYS A 52 3.19 20.70 -23.62
CA LYS A 52 2.75 21.22 -22.31
C LYS A 52 1.34 20.75 -21.97
N GLY A 53 1.21 20.10 -20.82
CA GLY A 53 -0.04 19.53 -20.32
C GLY A 53 -0.37 18.13 -20.83
N ALA A 54 0.52 17.52 -21.61
CA ALA A 54 0.47 16.09 -21.89
C ALA A 54 0.95 15.27 -20.70
N ALA A 55 0.32 14.12 -20.48
CA ALA A 55 0.76 13.14 -19.51
C ALA A 55 1.27 11.87 -20.19
N ASN A 56 2.35 11.29 -19.67
CA ASN A 56 2.89 10.05 -20.21
C ASN A 56 2.03 8.84 -19.83
N ALA A 57 1.58 8.09 -20.83
CA ALA A 57 0.71 6.93 -20.68
C ALA A 57 1.10 5.82 -21.69
N VAL A 58 2.26 5.20 -21.48
CA VAL A 58 2.77 4.12 -22.35
C VAL A 58 1.76 2.98 -22.46
N CYS A 59 1.34 2.67 -23.69
CA CYS A 59 0.28 1.71 -23.99
C CYS A 59 0.73 0.68 -25.03
N THR A 60 1.66 -0.21 -24.66
CA THR A 60 2.24 -1.20 -25.58
C THR A 60 1.50 -2.53 -25.59
N SER A 61 0.81 -2.91 -24.51
CA SER A 61 0.03 -4.16 -24.43
C SER A 61 -1.49 -3.93 -24.35
N MET A 62 -2.28 -4.89 -24.82
CA MET A 62 -3.75 -4.84 -24.71
C MET A 62 -4.25 -4.74 -23.26
N GLN A 63 -3.55 -5.38 -22.32
CA GLN A 63 -3.87 -5.31 -20.90
C GLN A 63 -3.68 -3.89 -20.35
N GLN A 64 -2.57 -3.22 -20.70
CA GLN A 64 -2.33 -1.83 -20.31
C GLN A 64 -3.39 -0.90 -20.89
N LYS A 65 -3.75 -1.11 -22.17
CA LYS A 65 -4.80 -0.34 -22.86
C LYS A 65 -6.14 -0.46 -22.10
N GLN A 66 -6.56 -1.67 -21.74
CA GLN A 66 -7.80 -1.89 -20.97
C GLN A 66 -7.76 -1.23 -19.58
N ILE A 67 -6.62 -1.34 -18.88
CA ILE A 67 -6.43 -0.72 -17.56
C ILE A 67 -6.57 0.80 -17.67
N ILE A 68 -5.90 1.43 -18.63
CA ILE A 68 -5.95 2.89 -18.80
C ILE A 68 -7.35 3.32 -19.22
N MET A 69 -7.96 2.67 -20.23
CA MET A 69 -9.31 3.01 -20.69
C MET A 69 -10.37 2.91 -19.59
N SER A 70 -10.28 1.89 -18.71
CA SER A 70 -11.21 1.77 -17.57
C SER A 70 -11.13 2.93 -16.57
N LYS A 71 -10.06 3.73 -16.62
CA LYS A 71 -9.80 4.86 -15.73
C LYS A 71 -10.17 6.20 -16.35
N LEU A 72 -10.45 6.26 -17.65
CA LEU A 72 -10.68 7.52 -18.35
C LEU A 72 -12.14 7.97 -18.23
N PRO A 73 -12.41 9.28 -18.06
CA PRO A 73 -13.77 9.81 -18.06
C PRO A 73 -14.43 9.62 -19.44
N PRO A 74 -15.66 9.08 -19.53
CA PRO A 74 -16.29 8.78 -20.82
C PRO A 74 -16.56 10.00 -21.72
N SER A 75 -16.79 11.17 -21.13
CA SER A 75 -17.17 12.41 -21.82
C SER A 75 -15.99 13.35 -22.11
N MET A 76 -14.76 12.98 -21.73
CA MET A 76 -13.60 13.83 -21.91
C MET A 76 -13.00 13.62 -23.30
N LYS A 77 -12.70 14.71 -24.00
CA LYS A 77 -11.95 14.67 -25.25
C LYS A 77 -10.53 14.18 -24.97
N ILE A 78 -10.08 13.15 -25.67
CA ILE A 78 -8.76 12.53 -25.50
C ILE A 78 -7.96 12.71 -26.78
N ILE A 79 -6.69 13.12 -26.67
CA ILE A 79 -5.77 13.27 -27.79
C ILE A 79 -4.54 12.42 -27.51
N LEU A 80 -4.30 11.42 -28.34
CA LEU A 80 -3.12 10.56 -28.28
C LEU A 80 -1.98 11.14 -29.12
N VAL A 81 -0.78 11.12 -28.58
CA VAL A 81 0.44 11.63 -29.21
C VAL A 81 1.53 10.58 -29.16
N ASP A 82 2.11 10.27 -30.32
CA ASP A 82 3.33 9.47 -30.47
C ASP A 82 4.33 10.18 -31.40
N ASP A 83 5.32 9.47 -31.93
CA ASP A 83 6.37 10.08 -32.76
C ASP A 83 5.92 10.43 -34.19
N ASP A 84 4.94 9.72 -34.77
CA ASP A 84 4.60 9.81 -36.20
C ASP A 84 3.12 9.53 -36.55
N ALA A 85 2.24 9.54 -35.55
CA ALA A 85 0.82 9.20 -35.57
C ALA A 85 0.46 7.72 -35.71
N THR A 86 1.41 6.79 -35.87
CA THR A 86 1.09 5.39 -36.18
C THR A 86 0.35 4.69 -35.03
N ALA A 87 0.98 4.60 -33.87
CA ALA A 87 0.42 3.96 -32.69
C ALA A 87 -0.72 4.79 -32.09
N ALA A 88 -0.62 6.12 -32.16
CA ALA A 88 -1.66 7.04 -31.69
C ALA A 88 -2.96 6.86 -32.47
N LYS A 89 -2.89 6.72 -33.80
CA LYS A 89 -4.05 6.45 -34.67
C LYS A 89 -4.69 5.10 -34.38
N GLU A 90 -3.90 4.05 -34.22
CA GLU A 90 -4.40 2.72 -33.89
C GLU A 90 -5.18 2.74 -32.56
N ASN A 91 -4.58 3.34 -31.53
CA ASN A 91 -5.17 3.45 -30.21
C ASN A 91 -6.41 4.35 -30.18
N ALA A 92 -6.39 5.50 -30.88
CA ALA A 92 -7.55 6.40 -30.97
C ALA A 92 -8.74 5.70 -31.63
N THR A 93 -8.48 5.00 -32.75
CA THR A 93 -9.51 4.23 -33.47
C THR A 93 -10.11 3.15 -32.59
N MET A 94 -9.28 2.43 -31.84
CA MET A 94 -9.74 1.44 -30.89
C MET A 94 -10.61 2.08 -29.80
N MET A 95 -10.14 3.14 -29.15
CA MET A 95 -10.87 3.84 -28.08
C MET A 95 -12.21 4.41 -28.57
N ALA A 96 -12.25 5.01 -29.76
CA ALA A 96 -13.47 5.49 -30.39
C ALA A 96 -14.51 4.37 -30.60
N ARG A 97 -14.06 3.16 -30.97
CA ARG A 97 -14.96 1.98 -31.08
C ARG A 97 -15.55 1.55 -29.73
N PHE A 98 -14.89 1.87 -28.62
CA PHE A 98 -15.39 1.66 -27.26
C PHE A 98 -16.21 2.85 -26.74
N GLY A 99 -16.49 3.86 -27.56
CA GLY A 99 -17.36 4.98 -27.23
C GLY A 99 -16.67 6.20 -26.60
N PHE A 100 -15.34 6.25 -26.59
CA PHE A 100 -14.59 7.41 -26.11
C PHE A 100 -14.51 8.51 -27.19
N ASP A 101 -14.52 9.78 -26.79
CA ASP A 101 -14.19 10.94 -27.66
C ASP A 101 -12.66 11.02 -27.89
N ALA A 102 -12.10 10.00 -28.55
CA ALA A 102 -10.67 9.79 -28.71
C ALA A 102 -10.17 10.21 -30.10
N HIS A 103 -9.12 11.01 -30.09
CA HIS A 103 -8.47 11.62 -31.25
C HIS A 103 -6.96 11.36 -31.22
N TYR A 104 -6.27 11.64 -32.32
CA TYR A 104 -4.80 11.60 -32.38
C TYR A 104 -4.22 12.82 -33.09
N LEU A 105 -3.00 13.21 -32.71
CA LEU A 105 -2.26 14.28 -33.38
C LEU A 105 -1.73 13.78 -34.74
N LYS A 106 -2.15 14.44 -35.81
CA LYS A 106 -1.68 14.16 -37.17
C LYS A 106 -0.15 14.32 -37.26
N ASP A 107 0.50 13.35 -37.91
CA ASP A 107 1.95 13.28 -38.11
C ASP A 107 2.78 13.25 -36.80
N GLY A 108 2.12 12.95 -35.66
CA GLY A 108 2.72 12.80 -34.35
C GLY A 108 3.31 14.09 -33.80
N ILE A 109 4.12 13.97 -32.75
CA ILE A 109 4.75 15.12 -32.08
C ILE A 109 5.67 15.91 -33.01
N LYS A 110 6.15 15.32 -34.11
CA LYS A 110 6.98 16.02 -35.11
C LYS A 110 6.23 17.16 -35.81
N SER A 111 4.90 17.09 -35.87
CA SER A 111 4.07 18.15 -36.44
C SER A 111 3.84 19.31 -35.48
N TRP A 112 4.13 19.12 -34.19
CA TRP A 112 3.93 20.12 -33.16
C TRP A 112 4.88 21.30 -33.36
N LYS A 113 4.30 22.48 -33.57
CA LYS A 113 5.05 23.74 -33.75
C LYS A 113 5.18 24.57 -32.46
N GLY A 114 4.53 24.14 -31.39
CA GLY A 114 4.58 24.82 -30.10
C GLY A 114 5.83 24.44 -29.30
N GLU A 115 5.97 25.05 -28.13
CA GLU A 115 7.04 24.72 -27.20
C GLU A 115 6.88 23.29 -26.65
N LEU A 116 8.01 22.57 -26.56
CA LEU A 116 8.11 21.32 -25.82
C LEU A 116 8.70 21.62 -24.44
N VAL A 117 8.11 21.01 -23.42
CA VAL A 117 8.59 21.09 -22.04
C VAL A 117 9.30 19.79 -21.66
N LYS A 118 10.29 19.90 -20.77
CA LYS A 118 10.98 18.73 -20.20
C LYS A 118 10.31 18.33 -18.89
N SER A 119 10.28 17.04 -18.61
CA SER A 119 9.84 16.51 -17.32
C SER A 119 11.02 15.90 -16.58
N ASN A 120 11.12 16.16 -15.28
CA ASN A 120 12.12 15.56 -14.41
C ASN A 120 11.51 14.56 -13.41
N GLN A 121 10.22 14.23 -13.57
CA GLN A 121 9.52 13.37 -12.63
C GLN A 121 8.70 12.29 -13.32
N ASP A 122 8.55 11.17 -12.62
CA ASP A 122 7.74 10.06 -13.08
C ASP A 122 6.25 10.36 -12.95
N THR A 123 5.44 9.89 -13.90
CA THR A 123 3.98 10.01 -13.82
C THR A 123 3.36 9.02 -12.86
N MET A 124 4.09 7.99 -12.44
CA MET A 124 3.65 6.96 -11.50
C MET A 124 4.71 6.68 -10.43
N ILE A 125 4.26 6.40 -9.21
CA ILE A 125 5.12 5.97 -8.10
C ILE A 125 4.47 4.76 -7.41
N ASN A 126 5.26 3.74 -7.07
CA ASN A 126 4.77 2.61 -6.28
C ASN A 126 4.80 2.93 -4.78
N GLY A 127 4.11 2.11 -3.97
CA GLY A 127 4.00 2.33 -2.54
C GLY A 127 5.34 2.29 -1.80
N ASP A 128 6.21 1.31 -2.11
CA ASP A 128 7.53 1.18 -1.49
C ASP A 128 8.39 2.44 -1.72
N THR A 129 8.46 2.93 -2.97
CA THR A 129 9.26 4.12 -3.34
C THR A 129 8.70 5.39 -2.69
N LEU A 130 7.36 5.51 -2.63
CA LEU A 130 6.73 6.63 -1.94
C LEU A 130 7.08 6.61 -0.45
N TRP A 131 7.00 5.45 0.20
CA TRP A 131 7.37 5.29 1.59
C TRP A 131 8.84 5.66 1.86
N ASP A 132 9.76 5.22 1.01
CA ASP A 132 11.18 5.59 1.10
C ASP A 132 11.38 7.10 1.00
N SER A 133 10.63 7.78 0.11
CA SER A 133 10.67 9.24 -0.04
C SER A 133 10.20 9.94 1.23
N LEU A 134 9.09 9.47 1.82
CA LEU A 134 8.53 10.02 3.07
C LEU A 134 9.48 9.82 4.26
N LYS A 135 10.11 8.65 4.38
CA LYS A 135 11.11 8.37 5.42
C LYS A 135 12.33 9.29 5.35
N LYS A 136 12.75 9.65 4.14
CA LYS A 136 13.86 10.57 3.90
C LYS A 136 13.47 12.04 4.08
N ASN A 137 12.21 12.33 4.43
CA ASN A 137 11.64 13.67 4.48
C ASN A 137 11.86 14.44 3.16
N GLU A 138 11.76 13.74 2.02
CA GLU A 138 11.75 14.39 0.72
C GLU A 138 10.51 15.29 0.59
N ASP A 139 10.61 16.37 -0.19
CA ASP A 139 9.57 17.38 -0.25
C ASP A 139 8.40 16.95 -1.16
N VAL A 140 7.56 16.07 -0.62
CA VAL A 140 6.40 15.46 -1.27
C VAL A 140 5.11 16.06 -0.72
N PHE A 141 4.23 16.49 -1.63
CA PHE A 141 2.86 16.91 -1.31
C PHE A 141 1.88 15.80 -1.70
N LEU A 142 1.22 15.21 -0.70
CA LEU A 142 0.25 14.13 -0.90
C LEU A 142 -1.16 14.70 -1.11
N LEU A 143 -1.73 14.52 -2.30
CA LEU A 143 -3.04 15.01 -2.70
C LEU A 143 -4.03 13.85 -2.86
N ASP A 144 -4.93 13.67 -1.90
CA ASP A 144 -5.96 12.65 -1.96
C ASP A 144 -7.20 13.17 -2.70
N VAL A 145 -7.57 12.52 -3.80
CA VAL A 145 -8.67 12.93 -4.68
C VAL A 145 -9.95 12.12 -4.52
N ARG A 146 -10.04 11.35 -3.43
CA ARG A 146 -11.27 10.65 -3.04
C ARG A 146 -12.32 11.60 -2.49
N GLU A 147 -13.53 11.07 -2.31
CA GLU A 147 -14.58 11.79 -1.59
C GLU A 147 -14.20 11.95 -0.11
N PRO A 148 -14.68 13.00 0.58
CA PRO A 148 -14.32 13.29 1.96
C PRO A 148 -14.61 12.15 2.93
N GLU A 149 -15.67 11.37 2.69
CA GLU A 149 -16.06 10.23 3.51
C GLU A 149 -15.01 9.11 3.43
N GLU A 150 -14.59 8.74 2.21
CA GLU A 150 -13.53 7.74 2.02
C GLU A 150 -12.19 8.18 2.66
N TYR A 151 -11.90 9.48 2.62
CA TYR A 151 -10.70 10.06 3.20
C TYR A 151 -10.76 10.11 4.73
N ALA A 152 -11.94 10.33 5.31
CA ALA A 152 -12.15 10.30 6.75
C ALA A 152 -11.97 8.90 7.33
N ASP A 153 -12.43 7.86 6.62
CA ASP A 153 -12.30 6.47 7.06
C ASP A 153 -10.85 6.01 7.19
N PHE A 154 -10.01 6.34 6.20
CA PHE A 154 -8.60 6.00 6.20
C PHE A 154 -7.80 6.83 5.20
N LYS A 155 -6.62 7.32 5.57
CA LYS A 155 -5.78 8.21 4.76
C LYS A 155 -4.30 8.01 5.03
N ILE A 156 -3.45 8.44 4.09
CA ILE A 156 -2.02 8.57 4.35
C ILE A 156 -1.81 9.79 5.26
N PRO A 157 -1.14 9.65 6.42
CA PRO A 157 -0.86 10.78 7.30
C PRO A 157 -0.18 11.94 6.54
N GLY A 158 -0.61 13.17 6.81
CA GLY A 158 -0.11 14.38 6.15
C GLY A 158 -0.67 14.67 4.74
N SER A 159 -1.51 13.80 4.17
CA SER A 159 -2.18 14.08 2.90
C SER A 159 -3.30 15.12 3.02
N ILE A 160 -3.57 15.85 1.94
CA ILE A 160 -4.64 16.84 1.84
C ILE A 160 -5.72 16.32 0.90
N ASN A 161 -6.98 16.36 1.33
CA ASN A 161 -8.10 15.91 0.51
C ASN A 161 -8.65 17.03 -0.38
N VAL A 162 -8.67 16.78 -1.70
CA VAL A 162 -9.34 17.59 -2.70
C VAL A 162 -10.04 16.67 -3.69
N PRO A 163 -11.36 16.45 -3.56
CA PRO A 163 -12.11 15.53 -4.43
C PRO A 163 -11.88 15.82 -5.92
N LEU A 164 -11.80 14.76 -6.74
CA LEU A 164 -11.50 14.85 -8.16
C LEU A 164 -12.40 15.86 -8.90
N SER A 165 -13.69 15.90 -8.58
CA SER A 165 -14.66 16.83 -9.19
C SER A 165 -14.26 18.29 -9.03
N ARG A 166 -13.62 18.64 -7.91
CA ARG A 166 -13.14 20.01 -7.62
C ARG A 166 -11.91 20.39 -8.44
N LEU A 167 -11.10 19.42 -8.90
CA LEU A 167 -9.94 19.70 -9.73
C LEU A 167 -10.32 20.27 -11.10
N PHE A 168 -11.52 19.96 -11.59
CA PHE A 168 -12.05 20.42 -12.88
C PHE A 168 -12.84 21.73 -12.80
N SER A 169 -13.18 22.19 -11.59
CA SER A 169 -13.88 23.47 -11.43
C SER A 169 -12.97 24.66 -11.78
N GLN A 170 -13.55 25.66 -12.45
CA GLN A 170 -12.88 26.93 -12.75
C GLN A 170 -12.82 27.87 -11.54
N ASP A 171 -13.71 27.68 -10.56
CA ASP A 171 -13.89 28.59 -9.42
C ASP A 171 -12.91 28.35 -8.28
N ILE A 172 -12.20 27.21 -8.29
CA ILE A 172 -11.25 26.87 -7.24
C ILE A 172 -9.84 27.21 -7.70
N GLN A 173 -9.28 28.29 -7.14
CA GLN A 173 -7.84 28.48 -7.09
C GLN A 173 -7.26 27.44 -6.12
N LEU A 174 -6.88 26.28 -6.66
CA LEU A 174 -6.14 25.29 -5.89
C LEU A 174 -4.78 25.87 -5.54
N GLN A 175 -4.58 26.21 -4.26
CA GLN A 175 -3.25 26.56 -3.74
C GLN A 175 -2.45 25.26 -3.56
N LEU A 176 -1.95 24.73 -4.68
CA LEU A 176 -1.00 23.63 -4.66
C LEU A 176 0.42 24.20 -4.60
N PRO A 177 1.32 23.56 -3.83
CA PRO A 177 2.72 23.95 -3.82
C PRO A 177 3.32 23.79 -5.22
N LYS A 178 4.16 24.75 -5.62
CA LYS A 178 4.82 24.75 -6.94
C LYS A 178 6.24 24.21 -6.88
N ASP A 179 6.79 24.13 -5.67
CA ASP A 179 8.15 23.74 -5.32
C ASP A 179 8.24 22.29 -4.82
N LYS A 180 7.11 21.61 -4.65
CA LYS A 180 7.02 20.25 -4.12
C LYS A 180 6.62 19.25 -5.19
N LYS A 181 7.08 18.00 -5.04
CA LYS A 181 6.60 16.89 -5.86
C LYS A 181 5.18 16.52 -5.43
N ILE A 182 4.21 16.65 -6.34
CA ILE A 182 2.82 16.33 -6.03
C ILE A 182 2.54 14.86 -6.33
N VAL A 183 2.06 14.11 -5.33
CA VAL A 183 1.60 12.72 -5.50
C VAL A 183 0.09 12.66 -5.31
N THR A 184 -0.64 12.27 -6.36
CA THR A 184 -2.08 12.10 -6.31
C THR A 184 -2.46 10.69 -5.84
N ILE A 185 -3.48 10.61 -4.99
CA ILE A 185 -3.90 9.39 -4.30
C ILE A 185 -5.40 9.18 -4.50
N CYS A 186 -5.81 7.95 -4.75
CA CYS A 186 -7.20 7.56 -4.60
C CYS A 186 -7.32 6.11 -4.11
N SER A 187 -8.50 5.49 -4.17
CA SER A 187 -8.71 4.12 -3.70
C SER A 187 -7.87 3.07 -4.46
N HIS A 188 -7.97 3.03 -5.81
CA HIS A 188 -7.33 1.99 -6.65
C HIS A 188 -6.38 2.54 -7.75
N GLY A 189 -5.99 3.81 -7.66
CA GLY A 189 -5.14 4.47 -8.67
C GLY A 189 -5.87 4.85 -9.97
N ASN A 190 -7.21 4.94 -9.97
CA ASN A 190 -8.01 5.31 -11.15
C ASN A 190 -8.26 6.82 -11.18
N ARG A 191 -8.88 7.37 -10.13
CA ARG A 191 -9.16 8.80 -9.98
C ARG A 191 -7.87 9.63 -9.86
N SER A 192 -6.85 9.11 -9.18
CA SER A 192 -5.55 9.79 -9.05
C SER A 192 -4.84 9.97 -10.39
N MET A 193 -4.97 8.99 -11.30
CA MET A 193 -4.44 9.12 -12.66
C MET A 193 -5.14 10.26 -13.41
N VAL A 194 -6.47 10.30 -13.35
CA VAL A 194 -7.26 11.39 -13.94
C VAL A 194 -6.91 12.74 -13.32
N ALA A 195 -6.69 12.80 -12.00
CA ALA A 195 -6.24 14.00 -11.30
C ALA A 195 -4.87 14.47 -11.78
N THR A 196 -3.91 13.55 -11.93
CA THR A 196 -2.58 13.84 -12.48
C THR A 196 -2.68 14.50 -13.84
N PHE A 197 -3.59 14.01 -14.68
CA PHE A 197 -3.82 14.57 -16.00
C PHE A 197 -4.51 15.95 -15.96
N ALA A 198 -5.47 16.14 -15.06
CA ALA A 198 -6.13 17.42 -14.86
C ALA A 198 -5.15 18.50 -14.38
N LEU A 199 -4.20 18.12 -13.52
CA LEU A 199 -3.12 18.99 -13.06
C LEU A 199 -2.16 19.34 -14.19
N ALA A 200 -1.78 18.36 -15.02
CA ALA A 200 -0.92 18.59 -16.17
C ALA A 200 -1.50 19.66 -17.12
N GLN A 201 -2.81 19.62 -17.43
CA GLN A 201 -3.47 20.67 -18.23
C GLN A 201 -3.34 22.08 -17.63
N LYS A 202 -3.26 22.17 -16.29
CA LYS A 202 -3.03 23.44 -15.57
C LYS A 202 -1.54 23.80 -15.48
N GLY A 203 -0.66 23.02 -16.13
CA GLY A 203 0.80 23.18 -16.10
C GLY A 203 1.42 22.73 -14.77
N ILE A 204 0.70 21.93 -13.99
CA ILE A 204 1.14 21.39 -12.71
C ILE A 204 1.51 19.93 -12.91
N GLU A 205 2.77 19.64 -12.67
CA GLU A 205 3.33 18.32 -12.79
C GLU A 205 2.97 17.49 -11.55
N ALA A 206 2.43 16.28 -11.73
CA ALA A 206 2.09 15.38 -10.64
C ALA A 206 2.38 13.90 -10.98
N THR A 207 2.46 13.08 -9.94
CA THR A 207 2.69 11.64 -10.00
C THR A 207 1.51 10.90 -9.39
N SER A 208 0.97 9.87 -10.04
CA SER A 208 -0.10 9.03 -9.45
C SER A 208 0.48 7.88 -8.63
N LEU A 209 -0.04 7.65 -7.42
CA LEU A 209 0.25 6.44 -6.66
C LEU A 209 -0.34 5.20 -7.36
N VAL A 210 0.51 4.26 -7.75
CA VAL A 210 0.12 3.03 -8.43
C VAL A 210 -0.76 2.19 -7.51
N GLY A 211 -1.96 1.86 -7.99
CA GLY A 211 -2.94 1.07 -7.23
C GLY A 211 -3.54 1.78 -6.02
N GLY A 212 -3.21 3.06 -5.79
CA GLY A 212 -3.81 3.89 -4.75
C GLY A 212 -3.65 3.34 -3.32
N MET A 213 -4.63 3.64 -2.46
CA MET A 213 -4.68 3.19 -1.08
C MET A 213 -4.68 1.66 -0.96
N ALA A 214 -5.24 0.94 -1.93
CA ALA A 214 -5.25 -0.52 -1.94
C ALA A 214 -3.83 -1.11 -1.95
N MET A 215 -2.91 -0.53 -2.75
CA MET A 215 -1.51 -0.95 -2.79
C MET A 215 -0.67 -0.30 -1.70
N TRP A 216 -1.00 0.94 -1.28
CA TRP A 216 -0.39 1.54 -0.09
C TRP A 216 -0.56 0.64 1.15
N ASN A 217 -1.74 0.05 1.29
CA ASN A 217 -2.05 -0.91 2.33
C ASN A 217 -1.31 -2.25 2.20
N GLN A 218 -0.46 -2.44 1.20
CA GLN A 218 0.40 -3.63 1.06
C GLN A 218 1.88 -3.31 1.25
N VAL A 219 2.22 -2.05 1.56
CA VAL A 219 3.61 -1.66 1.80
C VAL A 219 4.03 -2.17 3.18
N LEU A 220 5.14 -2.90 3.21
CA LEU A 220 5.74 -3.46 4.41
C LEU A 220 7.11 -2.84 4.65
N ASN A 221 7.36 -2.46 5.90
CA ASN A 221 8.63 -1.91 6.34
C ASN A 221 9.30 -2.89 7.31
N ALA A 222 10.51 -3.36 6.97
CA ALA A 222 11.27 -4.28 7.82
C ALA A 222 12.41 -3.55 8.55
N THR A 223 12.45 -3.70 9.88
CA THR A 223 13.48 -3.10 10.73
C THR A 223 14.18 -4.19 11.55
N PRO A 224 15.45 -4.52 11.27
CA PRO A 224 16.19 -5.55 11.99
C PRO A 224 16.77 -5.04 13.33
N LEU A 225 16.74 -5.91 14.34
CA LEU A 225 17.40 -5.80 15.63
C LEU A 225 18.27 -7.05 15.83
N LYS A 226 19.58 -6.85 15.95
CA LYS A 226 20.53 -7.94 16.19
C LYS A 226 21.03 -7.87 17.62
N GLU A 227 20.78 -8.93 18.39
CA GLU A 227 21.22 -9.03 19.78
C GLU A 227 21.80 -10.43 20.03
N GLY A 228 23.12 -10.50 20.19
CA GLY A 228 23.83 -11.76 20.34
C GLY A 228 23.66 -12.66 19.11
N ASP A 229 23.12 -13.86 19.34
CA ASP A 229 22.87 -14.90 18.34
C ASP A 229 21.42 -14.92 17.81
N ILE A 230 20.66 -13.87 18.10
CA ILE A 230 19.28 -13.66 17.61
C ILE A 230 19.22 -12.42 16.71
N THR A 231 18.47 -12.55 15.61
CA THR A 231 18.02 -11.44 14.77
C THR A 231 16.50 -11.36 14.83
N ILE A 232 15.94 -10.23 15.29
CA ILE A 232 14.51 -9.95 15.25
C ILE A 232 14.27 -8.90 14.17
N ILE A 233 13.54 -9.23 13.12
CA ILE A 233 13.10 -8.28 12.09
C ILE A 233 11.64 -7.96 12.37
N GLN A 234 11.38 -6.74 12.80
CA GLN A 234 10.01 -6.27 12.96
C GLN A 234 9.51 -5.74 11.62
N VAL A 235 8.42 -6.32 11.13
CA VAL A 235 7.76 -5.97 9.87
C VAL A 235 6.50 -5.18 10.17
N GLU A 236 6.47 -3.92 9.77
CA GLU A 236 5.36 -3.00 9.96
C GLU A 236 4.56 -2.84 8.68
N LYS A 237 3.25 -3.01 8.78
CA LYS A 237 2.30 -2.66 7.72
C LYS A 237 1.91 -1.20 7.86
N ILE A 238 2.62 -0.33 7.14
CA ILE A 238 2.58 1.13 7.33
C ILE A 238 1.18 1.75 7.17
N GLY A 239 0.30 1.09 6.42
CA GLY A 239 -1.08 1.52 6.22
C GLY A 239 -2.04 1.11 7.34
N LYS A 240 -1.67 0.22 8.27
CA LYS A 240 -2.61 -0.27 9.29
C LYS A 240 -2.05 -0.33 10.71
N GLY A 241 -0.74 -0.15 10.88
CA GLY A 241 -0.10 -0.27 12.20
C GLY A 241 0.00 -1.71 12.72
N CYS A 242 -0.33 -2.70 11.89
CA CYS A 242 -0.07 -4.11 12.18
C CYS A 242 1.44 -4.36 12.17
N LEU A 243 1.90 -5.15 13.14
CA LEU A 243 3.28 -5.58 13.31
C LEU A 243 3.35 -7.09 13.20
N SER A 244 4.44 -7.55 12.63
CA SER A 244 4.78 -8.95 12.44
C SER A 244 6.27 -9.13 12.69
N HIS A 245 6.72 -10.33 13.00
CA HIS A 245 8.10 -10.55 13.42
C HIS A 245 8.72 -11.74 12.68
N ILE A 246 9.92 -11.54 12.14
CA ILE A 246 10.80 -12.62 11.70
C ILE A 246 11.87 -12.77 12.77
N VAL A 247 11.97 -13.93 13.40
CA VAL A 247 12.97 -14.20 14.44
C VAL A 247 13.91 -15.27 13.94
N GLY A 248 15.18 -14.90 13.80
CA GLY A 248 16.22 -15.73 13.21
C GLY A 248 17.31 -16.12 14.20
N SER A 249 17.78 -17.36 14.08
CA SER A 249 18.99 -17.86 14.74
C SER A 249 19.65 -18.92 13.88
N ASN A 250 20.99 -18.92 13.81
CA ASN A 250 21.79 -19.91 13.07
C ASN A 250 21.28 -20.22 11.63
N GLY A 251 20.89 -19.19 10.88
CA GLY A 251 20.44 -19.32 9.48
C GLY A 251 18.99 -19.77 9.30
N GLU A 252 18.25 -20.08 10.36
CA GLU A 252 16.83 -20.41 10.32
C GLU A 252 15.99 -19.32 10.96
N ALA A 253 14.73 -19.18 10.53
CA ALA A 253 13.80 -18.21 11.07
C ALA A 253 12.39 -18.76 11.26
N VAL A 254 11.75 -18.23 12.30
CA VAL A 254 10.30 -18.29 12.51
C VAL A 254 9.67 -16.97 12.12
N VAL A 255 8.50 -17.01 11.48
CA VAL A 255 7.68 -15.83 11.20
C VAL A 255 6.40 -15.88 12.03
N ILE A 256 6.13 -14.79 12.74
CA ILE A 256 5.00 -14.63 13.66
C ILE A 256 4.08 -13.55 13.08
N ASP A 257 2.81 -13.91 12.89
CA ASP A 257 1.72 -13.06 12.36
C ASP A 257 2.04 -12.39 11.02
N PRO A 258 2.47 -13.14 9.98
CA PRO A 258 2.78 -12.54 8.69
C PRO A 258 1.56 -11.89 8.03
N THR A 259 1.79 -10.72 7.42
CA THR A 259 0.78 -9.97 6.67
C THR A 259 1.05 -10.04 5.17
N TYR A 260 0.06 -9.67 4.33
CA TYR A 260 0.29 -9.60 2.89
C TYR A 260 1.17 -8.39 2.50
N PRO A 261 2.05 -8.56 1.48
CA PRO A 261 2.26 -9.78 0.67
C PRO A 261 3.32 -10.74 1.25
N ALA A 262 3.03 -12.05 1.23
CA ALA A 262 3.90 -13.10 1.79
C ALA A 262 5.34 -13.08 1.22
N GLN A 263 5.51 -12.76 -0.06
CA GLN A 263 6.81 -12.80 -0.75
C GLN A 263 7.84 -11.83 -0.12
N LYS A 264 7.38 -10.70 0.42
CA LYS A 264 8.26 -9.71 1.08
C LYS A 264 8.98 -10.31 2.29
N TYR A 265 8.34 -11.22 3.03
CA TYR A 265 8.97 -11.89 4.17
C TYR A 265 10.18 -12.73 3.75
N ILE A 266 10.10 -13.37 2.58
CA ILE A 266 11.20 -14.16 2.01
C ILE A 266 12.37 -13.24 1.66
N GLU A 267 12.08 -12.07 1.07
CA GLU A 267 13.09 -11.05 0.75
C GLU A 267 13.76 -10.53 2.03
N PHE A 268 12.97 -10.17 3.05
CA PHE A 268 13.47 -9.67 4.32
C PHE A 268 14.34 -10.70 5.06
N ALA A 269 13.89 -11.95 5.15
CA ALA A 269 14.67 -13.03 5.75
C ALA A 269 15.98 -13.29 4.97
N LYS A 270 15.91 -13.36 3.64
CA LYS A 270 17.07 -13.61 2.78
C LYS A 270 18.13 -12.51 2.90
N ASN A 271 17.72 -11.25 3.03
CA ASN A 271 18.64 -10.12 3.21
C ASN A 271 19.46 -10.24 4.51
N GLU A 272 18.93 -10.94 5.51
CA GLU A 272 19.62 -11.23 6.77
C GLU A 272 20.27 -12.63 6.79
N GLY A 273 20.33 -13.33 5.65
CA GLY A 273 20.91 -14.67 5.56
C GLY A 273 20.09 -15.77 6.26
N LEU A 274 18.79 -15.54 6.43
CA LEU A 274 17.88 -16.45 7.12
C LEU A 274 16.98 -17.20 6.13
N LYS A 275 16.69 -18.47 6.46
CA LYS A 275 15.68 -19.28 5.80
C LYS A 275 14.47 -19.45 6.71
N ILE A 276 13.29 -19.11 6.22
CA ILE A 276 12.03 -19.32 6.95
C ILE A 276 11.74 -20.82 7.00
N THR A 277 11.68 -21.39 8.20
CA THR A 277 11.38 -22.81 8.43
C THR A 277 10.10 -23.01 9.25
N LYS A 278 9.62 -21.98 9.92
CA LYS A 278 8.43 -21.99 10.76
C LYS A 278 7.58 -20.74 10.50
N VAL A 279 6.27 -20.90 10.44
CA VAL A 279 5.31 -19.79 10.31
C VAL A 279 4.16 -20.02 11.28
N MET A 280 3.73 -18.98 11.99
CA MET A 280 2.66 -19.09 12.98
C MET A 280 1.87 -17.79 13.11
N ASP A 281 0.63 -17.92 13.56
CA ASP A 281 -0.16 -16.80 14.07
C ASP A 281 -0.29 -16.90 15.59
N THR A 282 -0.27 -15.77 16.28
CA THR A 282 -0.59 -15.68 17.72
C THR A 282 -2.07 -15.90 17.97
N HIS A 283 -2.94 -15.43 17.08
CA HIS A 283 -4.40 -15.49 17.21
C HIS A 283 -5.08 -15.38 15.85
N GLN A 284 -6.38 -15.71 15.81
CA GLN A 284 -7.18 -15.43 14.63
C GLN A 284 -7.44 -13.93 14.48
N HIS A 285 -6.73 -13.32 13.54
CA HIS A 285 -6.83 -11.90 13.21
C HIS A 285 -8.22 -11.52 12.69
N ALA A 286 -8.84 -10.53 13.31
CA ALA A 286 -10.15 -10.00 12.90
C ALA A 286 -10.05 -8.84 11.89
N ASP A 287 -8.90 -8.16 11.87
CA ASP A 287 -8.64 -6.89 11.17
C ASP A 287 -7.93 -7.09 9.81
N HIS A 288 -7.37 -8.28 9.57
CA HIS A 288 -6.70 -8.63 8.33
C HIS A 288 -6.67 -10.14 8.05
N VAL A 289 -6.41 -10.48 6.78
CA VAL A 289 -6.13 -11.87 6.38
C VAL A 289 -4.63 -12.13 6.60
N SER A 290 -4.31 -13.10 7.46
CA SER A 290 -2.93 -13.55 7.66
C SER A 290 -2.36 -14.17 6.37
N ALA A 291 -1.10 -13.84 6.08
CA ALA A 291 -0.35 -14.43 4.98
C ALA A 291 0.32 -15.76 5.38
N ALA A 292 0.04 -16.29 6.57
CA ALA A 292 0.76 -17.44 7.14
C ALA A 292 0.67 -18.69 6.27
N LYS A 293 -0.53 -19.00 5.78
CA LYS A 293 -0.75 -20.14 4.89
C LYS A 293 0.06 -20.02 3.59
N ASP A 294 -0.02 -18.86 2.93
CA ASP A 294 0.66 -18.64 1.66
C ASP A 294 2.18 -18.65 1.86
N LEU A 295 2.67 -18.03 2.93
CA LEU A 295 4.09 -18.03 3.26
C LEU A 295 4.62 -19.44 3.53
N ALA A 296 3.88 -20.24 4.31
CA ALA A 296 4.22 -21.64 4.56
C ALA A 296 4.25 -22.46 3.26
N GLN A 297 3.25 -22.28 2.39
CA GLN A 297 3.18 -22.97 1.10
C GLN A 297 4.34 -22.58 0.17
N ILE A 298 4.72 -21.30 0.11
CA ILE A 298 5.80 -20.82 -0.77
C ILE A 298 7.17 -21.30 -0.26
N THR A 299 7.37 -21.33 1.06
CA THR A 299 8.67 -21.64 1.68
C THR A 299 8.87 -23.12 2.00
N GLY A 300 7.78 -23.89 2.08
CA GLY A 300 7.78 -25.25 2.63
C GLY A 300 7.94 -25.29 4.15
N ALA A 301 7.74 -24.15 4.84
CA ALA A 301 7.82 -24.07 6.30
C ALA A 301 6.64 -24.78 6.98
N ASN A 302 6.86 -25.27 8.20
CA ASN A 302 5.78 -25.80 9.03
C ASN A 302 4.89 -24.65 9.51
N LEU A 303 3.57 -24.84 9.41
CA LEU A 303 2.55 -23.87 9.80
C LEU A 303 1.97 -24.25 11.17
N TYR A 304 2.01 -23.33 12.13
CA TYR A 304 1.52 -23.56 13.49
C TYR A 304 0.35 -22.65 13.83
N PHE A 305 -0.71 -23.22 14.37
CA PHE A 305 -1.84 -22.48 14.92
C PHE A 305 -2.25 -23.01 16.28
N SER A 306 -2.81 -22.13 17.10
CA SER A 306 -3.45 -22.52 18.35
C SER A 306 -4.48 -23.62 18.11
N LYS A 307 -4.45 -24.68 18.93
CA LYS A 307 -5.50 -25.72 18.90
C LYS A 307 -6.89 -25.20 19.29
N LEU A 308 -6.93 -24.04 19.95
CA LEU A 308 -8.14 -23.38 20.43
C LEU A 308 -8.70 -22.38 19.41
N GLU A 309 -7.99 -22.15 18.30
CA GLU A 309 -8.48 -21.35 17.18
C GLU A 309 -9.04 -22.24 16.08
N GLU A 310 -10.22 -21.87 15.55
CA GLU A 310 -10.96 -22.67 14.56
C GLU A 310 -10.49 -22.40 13.12
N TYR A 311 -9.19 -22.44 12.89
CA TYR A 311 -8.63 -22.36 11.53
C TYR A 311 -9.00 -23.61 10.72
N LYS A 312 -9.74 -23.42 9.62
CA LYS A 312 -10.04 -24.45 8.60
C LYS A 312 -8.87 -24.65 7.63
N ILE A 313 -7.66 -24.77 8.17
CA ILE A 313 -6.41 -24.90 7.42
C ILE A 313 -5.60 -26.02 8.08
N ASP A 314 -4.99 -26.88 7.25
CA ASP A 314 -4.07 -27.90 7.72
C ASP A 314 -2.81 -27.26 8.31
N SER A 315 -2.50 -27.60 9.56
CA SER A 315 -1.47 -26.94 10.38
C SER A 315 -1.11 -27.80 11.57
N GLU A 316 0.12 -27.68 12.08
CA GLU A 316 0.49 -28.19 13.40
C GLU A 316 -0.27 -27.41 14.48
N LYS A 317 -0.99 -28.13 15.35
CA LYS A 317 -1.78 -27.54 16.44
C LYS A 317 -0.94 -27.47 17.70
N ILE A 318 -0.82 -26.28 18.27
CA ILE A 318 0.01 -26.02 19.46
C ILE A 318 -0.83 -25.67 20.69
N SER A 319 -0.22 -25.84 21.86
CA SER A 319 -0.79 -25.69 23.20
C SER A 319 0.15 -24.93 24.13
N ASP A 320 -0.38 -24.45 25.26
CA ASP A 320 0.42 -23.90 26.35
C ASP A 320 1.55 -24.86 26.77
N GLY A 321 2.76 -24.35 26.89
CA GLY A 321 3.95 -25.10 27.30
C GLY A 321 4.68 -25.83 26.18
N ASP A 322 4.11 -25.92 24.97
CA ASP A 322 4.80 -26.50 23.82
C ASP A 322 6.08 -25.72 23.49
N THR A 323 7.05 -26.40 22.90
CA THR A 323 8.32 -25.80 22.49
C THR A 323 8.62 -26.12 21.03
N ILE A 324 9.00 -25.09 20.27
CA ILE A 324 9.29 -25.17 18.84
C ILE A 324 10.73 -24.73 18.60
N THR A 325 11.55 -25.63 18.07
CA THR A 325 12.96 -25.35 17.75
C THR A 325 13.09 -24.68 16.40
N PHE A 326 13.99 -23.70 16.31
CA PHE A 326 14.44 -23.08 15.06
C PHE A 326 15.91 -22.67 15.22
N GLY A 327 16.77 -23.06 14.28
CA GLY A 327 18.21 -22.78 14.37
C GLY A 327 18.83 -23.31 15.68
N ALA A 328 19.40 -22.41 16.50
CA ALA A 328 19.97 -22.72 17.81
C ALA A 328 19.05 -22.33 19.00
N LYS A 329 17.80 -21.92 18.73
CA LYS A 329 16.87 -21.39 19.73
C LYS A 329 15.60 -22.23 19.85
N GLN A 330 14.90 -22.00 20.95
CA GLN A 330 13.62 -22.60 21.25
C GLN A 330 12.61 -21.50 21.55
N LEU A 331 11.45 -21.61 20.90
CA LEU A 331 10.30 -20.76 21.12
C LEU A 331 9.31 -21.53 22.01
N LYS A 332 9.00 -20.97 23.18
CA LYS A 332 8.03 -21.52 24.14
C LYS A 332 6.66 -20.88 23.92
N VAL A 333 5.64 -21.72 23.80
CA VAL A 333 4.25 -21.31 23.62
C VAL A 333 3.61 -21.01 24.98
N ILE A 334 2.93 -19.87 25.09
CA ILE A 334 2.20 -19.42 26.27
C ILE A 334 0.79 -19.10 25.84
N HIS A 335 -0.21 -19.79 26.38
CA HIS A 335 -1.61 -19.47 26.12
C HIS A 335 -1.98 -18.16 26.84
N THR A 336 -2.46 -17.18 26.11
CA THR A 336 -2.75 -15.83 26.60
C THR A 336 -4.15 -15.39 26.17
N PRO A 337 -5.22 -16.07 26.68
CA PRO A 337 -6.59 -15.75 26.30
C PRO A 337 -6.99 -14.36 26.78
N GLY A 338 -7.92 -13.74 26.05
CA GLY A 338 -8.48 -12.44 26.42
C GLY A 338 -8.86 -11.61 25.20
N HIS A 339 -7.98 -11.53 24.19
CA HIS A 339 -8.35 -10.94 22.91
C HIS A 339 -9.15 -11.92 22.04
N THR A 340 -8.69 -13.17 21.98
CA THR A 340 -9.46 -14.33 21.54
C THR A 340 -9.33 -15.45 22.57
N ALA A 341 -10.19 -16.47 22.48
CA ALA A 341 -10.09 -17.64 23.34
C ALA A 341 -8.79 -18.45 23.11
N GLY A 342 -8.29 -18.44 21.87
CA GLY A 342 -7.10 -19.18 21.46
C GLY A 342 -5.82 -18.36 21.36
N SER A 343 -5.83 -17.09 21.76
CA SER A 343 -4.68 -16.18 21.72
C SER A 343 -3.45 -16.78 22.41
N MET A 344 -2.29 -16.61 21.80
CA MET A 344 -1.00 -17.10 22.27
C MET A 344 0.06 -15.99 22.28
N SER A 345 1.02 -16.15 23.19
CA SER A 345 2.27 -15.42 23.20
C SER A 345 3.43 -16.41 23.05
N PHE A 346 4.55 -15.93 22.54
CA PHE A 346 5.72 -16.75 22.28
C PHE A 346 6.95 -16.17 22.99
N SER A 347 7.62 -16.97 23.84
CA SER A 347 8.84 -16.56 24.55
C SER A 347 10.08 -17.21 23.95
N ILE A 348 11.15 -16.44 23.84
CA ILE A 348 12.49 -16.92 23.47
C ILE A 348 13.48 -16.45 24.55
N ASP A 349 14.23 -17.42 25.09
CA ASP A 349 15.25 -17.26 26.14
C ASP A 349 14.77 -16.52 27.41
N ASP A 350 13.44 -16.45 27.63
CA ASP A 350 12.81 -15.61 28.66
C ASP A 350 13.30 -14.15 28.64
N LYS A 351 13.68 -13.67 27.45
CA LYS A 351 14.17 -12.31 27.18
C LYS A 351 13.30 -11.56 26.19
N TYR A 352 12.69 -12.29 25.26
CA TYR A 352 11.87 -11.75 24.19
C TYR A 352 10.50 -12.44 24.22
N VAL A 353 9.44 -11.66 24.32
CA VAL A 353 8.06 -12.16 24.29
C VAL A 353 7.32 -11.51 23.13
N PHE A 354 6.74 -12.31 22.25
CA PHE A 354 5.85 -11.86 21.18
C PHE A 354 4.42 -12.03 21.69
N SER A 355 3.76 -10.92 22.05
CA SER A 355 2.53 -10.93 22.86
C SER A 355 1.24 -11.08 22.06
N GLY A 356 1.32 -11.03 20.72
CA GLY A 356 0.13 -10.89 19.90
C GLY A 356 -0.66 -9.63 20.29
N ASP A 357 -1.98 -9.75 20.23
CA ASP A 357 -2.93 -8.73 20.68
C ASP A 357 -3.26 -8.84 22.17
N THR A 358 -2.33 -9.37 22.99
CA THR A 358 -2.51 -9.42 24.45
C THR A 358 -2.04 -8.13 25.12
N LEU A 359 -0.82 -7.68 24.78
CA LEU A 359 -0.16 -6.53 25.41
C LEU A 359 0.58 -5.73 24.34
N PHE A 360 0.25 -4.45 24.24
CA PHE A 360 0.87 -3.48 23.34
C PHE A 360 1.88 -2.60 24.06
N VAL A 361 2.54 -1.70 23.30
CA VAL A 361 3.49 -0.75 23.89
C VAL A 361 2.82 0.12 24.95
N GLU A 362 1.59 0.56 24.70
CA GLU A 362 0.86 1.56 25.51
C GLU A 362 -0.55 1.09 25.90
N GLY A 363 -0.88 -0.16 25.64
CA GLY A 363 -2.26 -0.64 25.61
C GLY A 363 -2.37 -2.15 25.71
N ILE A 364 -3.59 -2.64 25.56
CA ILE A 364 -3.92 -4.06 25.46
C ILE A 364 -4.84 -4.26 24.25
N GLY A 365 -4.90 -5.47 23.71
CA GLY A 365 -5.88 -5.78 22.68
C GLY A 365 -7.30 -5.70 23.21
N ARG A 366 -8.22 -5.42 22.30
CA ARG A 366 -9.63 -5.27 22.62
C ARG A 366 -10.25 -6.63 23.01
N PRO A 367 -10.88 -6.75 24.19
CA PRO A 367 -11.61 -7.96 24.58
C PRO A 367 -13.08 -7.98 24.10
N ASP A 368 -13.57 -6.89 23.51
CA ASP A 368 -14.97 -6.65 23.18
C ASP A 368 -15.33 -6.89 21.70
N LEU A 369 -14.45 -7.55 20.95
CA LEU A 369 -14.68 -7.86 19.53
C LEU A 369 -15.60 -9.07 19.29
N ARG A 370 -15.97 -9.77 20.36
CA ARG A 370 -16.88 -10.93 20.33
C ARG A 370 -17.94 -10.77 21.41
N ASP A 371 -19.03 -11.52 21.28
CA ASP A 371 -19.96 -11.72 22.40
C ASP A 371 -19.15 -12.26 23.59
N GLN A 372 -19.46 -11.83 24.83
CA GLN A 372 -18.71 -12.14 26.08
C GLN A 372 -17.53 -11.22 26.46
N ALA A 373 -17.61 -9.92 26.15
CA ALA A 373 -16.59 -8.92 26.50
C ALA A 373 -16.11 -8.97 27.97
N GLU A 374 -17.02 -9.21 28.93
CA GLU A 374 -16.68 -9.26 30.36
C GLU A 374 -15.81 -10.48 30.73
N GLU A 375 -16.12 -11.66 30.15
CA GLU A 375 -15.32 -12.88 30.34
C GLU A 375 -13.94 -12.76 29.68
N PHE A 376 -13.90 -12.15 28.50
CA PHE A 376 -12.65 -11.88 27.79
C PHE A 376 -11.78 -10.86 28.52
N ALA A 377 -12.38 -9.81 29.09
CA ALA A 377 -11.66 -8.84 29.92
C ALA A 377 -11.08 -9.49 31.19
N ALA A 378 -11.86 -10.33 31.88
CA ALA A 378 -11.37 -11.08 33.04
C ALA A 378 -10.23 -12.04 32.67
N SER A 379 -10.35 -12.75 31.54
CA SER A 379 -9.30 -13.64 31.03
C SER A 379 -8.03 -12.87 30.67
N LEU A 380 -8.18 -11.70 30.04
CA LEU A 380 -7.07 -10.83 29.69
C LEU A 380 -6.35 -10.31 30.93
N TYR A 381 -7.09 -9.90 31.96
CA TYR A 381 -6.53 -9.50 33.25
C TYR A 381 -5.69 -10.63 33.87
N GLU A 382 -6.25 -11.84 33.96
CA GLU A 382 -5.54 -13.02 34.47
C GLU A 382 -4.28 -13.32 33.65
N THR A 383 -4.39 -13.28 32.33
CA THR A 383 -3.25 -13.45 31.42
C THR A 383 -2.13 -12.44 31.70
N LEU A 384 -2.47 -11.16 31.84
CA LEU A 384 -1.50 -10.10 32.07
C LEU A 384 -0.82 -10.24 33.43
N HIS A 385 -1.60 -10.30 34.51
CA HIS A 385 -1.06 -10.26 35.87
C HIS A 385 -0.46 -11.58 36.33
N ASN A 386 -0.96 -12.72 35.82
CA ASN A 386 -0.48 -14.04 36.23
C ASN A 386 0.51 -14.70 35.26
N LYS A 387 0.69 -14.17 34.05
CA LYS A 387 1.67 -14.68 33.07
C LYS A 387 2.65 -13.61 32.61
N LEU A 388 2.20 -12.63 31.83
CA LEU A 388 3.11 -11.72 31.12
C LEU A 388 3.87 -10.76 32.06
N LEU A 389 3.23 -10.23 33.09
CA LEU A 389 3.86 -9.30 34.05
C LEU A 389 4.74 -10.01 35.11
N LYS A 390 4.77 -11.35 35.12
CA LYS A 390 5.65 -12.14 36.00
C LYS A 390 7.04 -12.39 35.43
N PHE A 391 7.26 -12.08 34.15
CA PHE A 391 8.61 -12.07 33.58
C PHE A 391 9.50 -11.03 34.28
N SER A 392 10.82 -11.16 34.12
CA SER A 392 11.76 -10.19 34.67
C SER A 392 11.57 -8.81 34.02
N ASP A 393 11.87 -7.75 34.77
CA ASP A 393 11.58 -6.37 34.39
C ASP A 393 12.22 -5.94 33.05
N GLU A 394 13.35 -6.55 32.68
CA GLU A 394 14.12 -6.24 31.46
C GLU A 394 13.62 -7.00 30.21
N VAL A 395 12.67 -7.93 30.36
CA VAL A 395 12.12 -8.69 29.21
C VAL A 395 11.44 -7.73 28.25
N LYS A 396 11.79 -7.85 26.97
CA LYS A 396 11.19 -7.06 25.89
C LYS A 396 9.96 -7.77 25.34
N ILE A 397 8.88 -7.01 25.22
CA ILE A 397 7.59 -7.49 24.73
C ILE A 397 7.30 -6.81 23.38
N PHE A 398 7.17 -7.63 22.35
CA PHE A 398 6.93 -7.27 20.96
C PHE A 398 5.47 -7.54 20.59
N PRO A 399 4.64 -6.49 20.41
CA PRO A 399 3.25 -6.67 20.01
C PRO A 399 3.08 -6.90 18.51
N THR A 400 1.88 -7.30 18.11
CA THR A 400 1.46 -7.44 16.70
C THR A 400 0.67 -6.24 16.18
N HIS A 401 0.54 -5.20 16.99
CA HIS A 401 -0.11 -3.96 16.63
C HIS A 401 0.49 -2.79 17.43
N HIS A 402 0.47 -1.60 16.86
CA HIS A 402 0.70 -0.35 17.60
C HIS A 402 -0.45 0.64 17.37
N GLY A 403 -0.74 1.47 18.36
CA GLY A 403 -1.79 2.49 18.24
C GLY A 403 -1.39 3.62 17.29
N GLU A 404 -2.38 4.42 16.90
CA GLU A 404 -2.15 5.66 16.16
C GLU A 404 -1.37 6.66 17.03
N GLY A 405 -0.35 7.31 16.46
CA GLY A 405 0.48 8.29 17.17
C GLY A 405 1.55 7.70 18.09
N ILE A 406 1.56 6.38 18.30
CA ILE A 406 2.63 5.70 19.04
C ILE A 406 3.93 5.81 18.25
N LYS A 407 4.98 6.27 18.92
CA LYS A 407 6.31 6.36 18.32
C LYS A 407 7.11 5.11 18.65
N PRO A 408 7.87 4.58 17.68
CA PRO A 408 8.77 3.49 17.98
C PRO A 408 9.91 3.96 18.90
N THR A 409 10.65 2.99 19.45
CA THR A 409 11.90 3.27 20.19
C THR A 409 12.95 3.93 19.29
N GLN A 410 14.09 4.34 19.86
CA GLN A 410 15.18 4.99 19.11
C GLN A 410 15.68 4.19 17.90
N ASN A 411 15.49 2.87 17.90
CA ASN A 411 15.88 1.99 16.80
C ASN A 411 14.78 1.81 15.74
N ASN A 412 13.69 2.59 15.78
CA ASN A 412 12.49 2.45 14.95
C ASN A 412 11.78 1.10 15.11
N ILE A 413 11.79 0.56 16.33
CA ILE A 413 11.13 -0.70 16.68
C ILE A 413 10.15 -0.46 17.82
N TYR A 414 8.96 -1.03 17.69
CA TYR A 414 7.91 -1.02 18.70
C TYR A 414 8.08 -2.21 19.64
N TYR A 415 8.47 -1.94 20.88
CA TYR A 415 8.43 -2.90 21.97
C TYR A 415 8.28 -2.13 23.29
N THR A 416 7.79 -2.82 24.32
CA THR A 416 7.84 -2.35 25.71
C THR A 416 8.70 -3.30 26.53
N THR A 417 9.04 -2.92 27.75
CA THR A 417 9.63 -3.83 28.73
C THR A 417 8.57 -4.22 29.76
N VAL A 418 8.74 -5.34 30.45
CA VAL A 418 7.84 -5.70 31.57
C VAL A 418 7.78 -4.57 32.60
N LYS A 419 8.91 -3.92 32.89
CA LYS A 419 8.98 -2.76 33.78
C LYS A 419 8.08 -1.61 33.31
N MET A 420 8.15 -1.27 32.02
CA MET A 420 7.32 -0.22 31.44
C MET A 420 5.85 -0.63 31.38
N ALA A 421 5.55 -1.87 31.01
CA ALA A 421 4.19 -2.41 30.99
C ALA A 421 3.51 -2.30 32.37
N LYS A 422 4.21 -2.66 33.46
CA LYS A 422 3.69 -2.51 34.83
C LYS A 422 3.34 -1.07 35.21
N SER A 423 3.89 -0.07 34.51
CA SER A 423 3.60 1.34 34.74
C SER A 423 2.44 1.90 33.90
N LEU A 424 1.83 1.07 33.03
CA LEU A 424 0.69 1.50 32.22
C LEU A 424 -0.51 1.81 33.12
N PRO A 425 -1.10 3.02 33.03
CA PRO A 425 -2.23 3.41 33.87
C PRO A 425 -3.43 2.46 33.78
N LEU A 426 -3.67 1.86 32.60
CA LEU A 426 -4.80 0.94 32.38
C LEU A 426 -4.67 -0.37 33.17
N LEU A 427 -3.45 -0.73 33.60
CA LEU A 427 -3.19 -1.95 34.38
C LEU A 427 -3.20 -1.66 35.89
N ASP A 428 -3.36 -0.39 36.29
CA ASP A 428 -3.47 0.05 37.68
C ASP A 428 -4.95 0.11 38.10
N LEU A 429 -5.52 -1.06 38.39
CA LEU A 429 -6.92 -1.20 38.85
C LEU A 429 -7.15 -0.71 40.29
N ALA A 430 -6.13 -0.20 40.98
CA ALA A 430 -6.28 0.38 42.32
C ALA A 430 -6.90 1.79 42.29
N LYS A 431 -7.13 2.38 41.11
CA LYS A 431 -7.80 3.67 40.95
C LYS A 431 -9.31 3.49 40.81
N PRO A 432 -10.14 3.97 41.76
CA PRO A 432 -11.58 3.73 41.76
C PRO A 432 -12.40 4.50 40.71
N ASP A 433 -11.79 5.35 39.88
CA ASP A 433 -12.53 6.28 39.04
C ASP A 433 -12.18 6.09 37.55
N LEU A 434 -12.96 5.24 36.88
CA LEU A 434 -13.23 5.28 35.44
C LEU A 434 -14.74 5.14 35.20
#